data_AF-A0A4Y2QN16-F1
#
_entry.id   AF-A0A4Y2QN16-F1
#
_cell.length_a   1.000
_cell.length_b   1.000
_cell.length_c   1.000
_cell.angle_alpha   90.00
_cell.angle_beta   90.00
_cell.angle_gamma   90.00
#
_symmetry.space_group_name_H-M   'P 1'
#
loop_
_entity.id
_entity.type
_entity.pdbx_description
1 polymer ?
#
loop_
_entity_poly.entity_id
_entity_poly.type
_entity_poly.pdbx_seq_one_letter_code
_entity_poly.pdbx_strand_id
1 'polypeptide(L)'
;MLLAMLTDERCYIRTLAARRIIKAREIGLGGNCVRRFVIAAVNFRVTDYVDLIDWQTCTVTPPPVLRQISSHELLKMIQDGMPMDS
;
A
#
# COMPACT_ATOMS: atom_id res chain seq x y z
N MET A 1 2.64 8.34 0.29
CA MET A 1 3.53 7.25 0.73
C MET A 1 3.35 5.97 -0.06
N LEU A 2 2.16 5.33 -0.07
CA LEU A 2 1.96 4.07 -0.79
C LEU A 2 2.32 4.12 -2.29
N LEU A 3 2.03 5.23 -2.97
CA LEU A 3 2.40 5.38 -4.38
C LEU A 3 3.93 5.38 -4.59
N ALA A 4 4.66 6.11 -3.74
CA ALA A 4 6.13 6.14 -3.78
C ALA A 4 6.74 4.77 -3.45
N MET A 5 6.16 4.04 -2.49
CA MET A 5 6.56 2.67 -2.19
C MET A 5 6.26 1.71 -3.35
N LEU A 6 5.15 1.91 -4.08
CA LEU A 6 4.78 1.08 -5.22
C LEU A 6 5.73 1.27 -6.42
N THR A 7 6.39 2.43 -6.51
CA THR A 7 7.40 2.75 -7.53
C THR A 7 8.84 2.65 -6.99
N ASP A 8 9.05 2.10 -5.79
CA ASP A 8 10.39 1.91 -5.22
C ASP A 8 11.13 0.80 -5.99
N GLU A 9 12.46 0.92 -6.14
CA GLU A 9 13.27 -0.09 -6.83
C GLU A 9 13.34 -1.42 -6.07
N ARG A 10 13.20 -1.39 -4.74
CA ARG A 10 13.26 -2.59 -3.91
C ARG A 10 11.97 -3.37 -4.02
N CYS A 11 12.08 -4.60 -4.49
CA CYS A 11 10.94 -5.49 -4.69
C CYS A 11 10.09 -5.66 -3.42
N TYR A 12 10.72 -5.87 -2.25
CA TYR A 12 9.99 -6.07 -1.00
C TYR A 12 9.14 -4.85 -0.61
N ILE A 13 9.60 -3.62 -0.93
CA ILE A 13 8.88 -2.38 -0.67
C ILE A 13 7.66 -2.25 -1.60
N ARG A 14 7.81 -2.56 -2.90
CA ARG A 14 6.69 -2.58 -3.86
C ARG A 14 5.64 -3.59 -3.46
N THR A 15 6.06 -4.81 -3.13
CA THR A 15 5.17 -5.89 -2.68
C THR A 15 4.41 -5.49 -1.43
N LEU A 16 5.09 -4.86 -0.47
CA LEU A 16 4.47 -4.35 0.75
C LEU A 16 3.44 -3.25 0.46
N ALA A 17 3.75 -2.34 -0.47
CA ALA A 17 2.82 -1.29 -0.90
C ALA A 17 1.56 -1.89 -1.55
N ALA A 18 1.73 -2.82 -2.49
CA ALA A 18 0.63 -3.47 -3.19
C ALA A 18 -0.31 -4.19 -2.22
N ARG A 19 0.23 -4.97 -1.27
CA ARG A 19 -0.55 -5.64 -0.22
C ARG A 19 -1.37 -4.65 0.60
N ARG A 20 -0.76 -3.53 1.00
CA ARG A 20 -1.44 -2.47 1.78
C ARG A 20 -2.56 -1.79 0.99
N ILE A 21 -2.35 -1.54 -0.31
CA ILE A 21 -3.37 -0.94 -1.18
C ILE A 21 -4.57 -1.89 -1.33
N ILE A 22 -4.32 -3.19 -1.53
CA ILE A 22 -5.38 -4.20 -1.65
C ILE A 22 -6.21 -4.25 -0.35
N LYS A 23 -5.55 -4.39 0.81
CA LYS A 23 -6.23 -4.40 2.11
C LYS A 23 -7.04 -3.11 2.37
N ALA A 24 -6.49 -1.96 1.99
CA ALA A 24 -7.18 -0.68 2.12
C ALA A 24 -8.43 -0.56 1.23
N ARG A 25 -8.44 -1.25 0.07
CA ARG A 25 -9.63 -1.33 -0.80
C ARG A 25 -10.71 -2.20 -0.19
N GLU A 26 -10.36 -3.35 0.38
CA GLU A 26 -11.31 -4.26 1.03
C GLU A 26 -12.06 -3.57 2.18
N ILE A 27 -11.35 -2.79 3.00
CA ILE A 27 -11.95 -2.00 4.10
C ILE A 27 -12.92 -0.94 3.56
N GLY A 28 -12.66 -0.40 2.36
CA GLY A 28 -13.46 0.67 1.75
C GLY A 28 -14.71 0.20 0.99
N LEU A 29 -14.99 -1.11 0.90
CA LEU A 29 -16.15 -1.65 0.18
C LEU A 29 -17.50 -1.44 0.89
N GLY A 30 -17.49 -0.90 2.12
CA GLY A 30 -18.68 -0.59 2.91
C GLY A 30 -19.36 0.73 2.51
N GLY A 31 -19.99 0.79 1.34
CA GLY A 31 -20.96 1.85 0.99
C GLY A 31 -20.39 3.15 0.41
N ASN A 32 -21.29 4.06 0.02
CA ASN A 32 -21.05 5.39 -0.57
C ASN A 32 -20.33 6.37 0.37
N CYS A 33 -19.32 5.90 1.10
CA CYS A 33 -18.60 6.68 2.09
C CYS A 33 -17.59 7.61 1.40
N VAL A 34 -17.74 8.90 1.67
CA VAL A 34 -16.74 9.91 1.34
C VAL A 34 -15.41 9.49 1.96
N ARG A 35 -14.35 9.45 1.15
CA ARG A 35 -13.00 9.12 1.60
C ARG A 35 -12.55 10.11 2.67
N ARG A 36 -12.28 9.61 3.88
CA ARG A 36 -11.67 10.41 4.94
C ARG A 36 -10.15 10.31 4.85
N PHE A 37 -9.49 11.45 4.66
CA PHE A 37 -8.04 11.52 4.74
C PHE A 37 -7.64 11.62 6.21
N VAL A 38 -7.09 10.52 6.75
CA VAL A 38 -6.47 10.50 8.07
C VAL A 38 -4.97 10.71 7.87
N ILE A 39 -4.41 11.70 8.55
CA ILE A 39 -2.97 11.93 8.57
C ILE A 39 -2.37 10.89 9.52
N ALA A 40 -1.53 10.02 8.97
CA ALA A 40 -0.80 9.04 9.77
C ALA A 40 0.26 9.72 10.64
N ALA A 41 0.50 9.21 11.84
CA ALA A 41 1.67 9.58 12.61
C ALA A 41 2.92 9.02 11.90
N VAL A 42 3.78 9.92 11.42
CA VAL A 42 5.00 9.57 10.67
C VAL A 42 6.21 9.69 11.60
N ASN A 43 7.02 8.63 11.67
CA ASN A 43 8.27 8.66 12.42
C ASN A 43 9.45 9.09 11.53
N PHE A 44 9.84 10.37 11.59
CA PHE A 44 10.93 10.89 10.76
C PHE A 44 12.33 10.38 11.13
N ARG A 45 12.48 9.65 12.25
CA ARG A 45 13.78 9.12 12.69
C ARG A 45 14.14 7.78 12.06
N VAL A 46 13.21 7.15 11.33
CA VAL A 46 13.45 5.82 10.74
C VAL A 46 14.04 5.92 9.34
N THR A 47 14.80 4.90 8.96
CA THR A 47 15.44 4.79 7.64
C THR A 47 14.68 3.89 6.67
N ASP A 48 13.70 3.12 7.15
CA ASP A 48 12.89 2.20 6.33
C ASP A 48 11.39 2.53 6.37
N TYR A 49 10.69 2.30 5.26
CA TYR A 49 9.26 2.55 5.11
C TYR A 49 8.38 1.63 5.99
N VAL A 50 8.90 0.48 6.42
CA VAL A 50 8.18 -0.43 7.31
C VAL A 50 7.88 0.25 8.64
N ASP A 51 8.84 0.98 9.19
CA ASP A 51 8.76 1.61 10.52
C ASP A 51 8.28 3.08 10.47
N LEU A 52 8.05 3.59 9.26
CA LEU A 52 7.71 5.00 9.04
C LEU A 52 6.31 5.36 9.55
N ILE A 53 5.38 4.40 9.54
CA ILE A 53 4.02 4.56 10.04
C ILE A 53 3.68 3.33 10.88
N ASP A 54 2.95 3.52 11.98
CA ASP A 54 2.32 2.40 12.65
C ASP A 54 1.13 1.89 11.82
N TRP A 55 1.38 0.82 11.08
CA TRP A 55 0.42 0.20 10.17
C TRP A 55 -0.72 -0.55 10.87
N GLN A 56 -0.61 -0.83 12.17
CA GLN A 56 -1.67 -1.49 12.94
C GLN A 56 -2.74 -0.48 13.36
N THR A 57 -2.33 0.74 13.69
CA THR A 57 -3.24 1.79 14.18
C THR A 57 -3.65 2.78 13.09
N CYS A 58 -2.91 2.85 11.98
CA CYS A 58 -3.22 3.74 10.88
C CYS A 58 -4.20 3.13 9.86
N THR A 59 -5.40 3.71 9.75
CA THR A 59 -6.31 3.44 8.63
C THR A 59 -5.76 4.03 7.34
N VAL A 60 -5.27 3.18 6.45
CA VAL A 60 -4.71 3.58 5.17
C VAL A 60 -5.81 3.69 4.11
N THR A 61 -5.81 4.75 3.31
CA THR A 61 -6.73 4.89 2.17
C THR A 61 -6.00 4.67 0.84
N PRO A 62 -6.59 3.92 -0.11
CA PRO A 62 -5.91 3.59 -1.37
C PRO A 62 -5.70 4.84 -2.24
N PRO A 63 -4.52 5.13 -2.81
CA PRO A 63 -4.28 6.35 -3.59
C PRO A 63 -5.29 6.55 -4.74
N PRO A 64 -5.85 7.76 -4.98
CA PRO A 64 -6.87 7.98 -6.00
C PRO A 64 -6.40 7.62 -7.42
N VAL A 65 -5.12 7.87 -7.72
CA VAL A 65 -4.51 7.54 -9.02
C VAL A 65 -4.56 6.05 -9.34
N LEU A 66 -4.58 5.20 -8.30
CA LEU A 66 -4.67 3.76 -8.48
C LEU A 66 -6.11 3.28 -8.65
N ARG A 67 -7.13 4.15 -8.60
CA ARG A 67 -8.55 3.73 -8.74
C ARG A 67 -8.82 3.02 -10.07
N GLN A 68 -8.11 3.38 -11.13
CA GLN A 68 -8.24 2.77 -12.45
C GLN A 68 -7.49 1.43 -12.57
N ILE A 69 -6.56 1.15 -11.65
CA ILE A 69 -5.79 -0.09 -11.63
C ILE A 69 -6.52 -1.11 -10.77
N SER A 70 -6.82 -2.27 -11.34
CA SER A 70 -7.54 -3.35 -10.66
C SER A 70 -6.72 -3.97 -9.54
N SER A 71 -7.39 -4.59 -8.56
CA SER A 71 -6.67 -5.34 -7.50
C SER A 71 -5.93 -6.56 -8.08
N HIS A 72 -6.40 -7.11 -9.21
CA HIS A 72 -5.73 -8.20 -9.92
C HIS A 72 -4.39 -7.76 -10.52
N GLU A 73 -4.31 -6.56 -11.10
CA GLU A 73 -3.04 -6.00 -11.59
C GLU A 73 -2.05 -5.76 -10.45
N LEU A 74 -2.54 -5.27 -9.30
CA LEU A 74 -1.70 -5.14 -8.10
C LEU A 74 -1.22 -6.49 -7.56
N LEU A 75 -2.03 -7.55 -7.68
CA LEU A 75 -1.63 -8.90 -7.30
C LEU A 75 -0.55 -9.46 -8.23
N LYS A 76 -0.63 -9.19 -9.54
CA LYS A 76 0.42 -9.58 -10.49
C LYS A 76 1.76 -8.95 -10.13
N MET A 77 1.77 -7.66 -9.76
CA MET A 77 2.99 -6.98 -9.29
C MET A 77 3.64 -7.65 -8.06
N ILE A 78 2.84 -8.28 -7.19
CA ILE A 78 3.36 -9.05 -6.05
C ILE A 78 3.99 -10.36 -6.53
N GLN A 79 3.36 -11.03 -7.50
CA GLN A 79 3.82 -12.32 -8.04
C GLN A 79 5.10 -12.16 -8.86
N ASP A 80 5.18 -11.15 -9.72
CA ASP A 80 6.35 -10.85 -10.56
C ASP A 80 7.60 -10.49 -9.73
N GLY A 81 7.39 -10.04 -8.49
CA GLY A 81 8.46 -9.67 -7.57
C GLY A 81 8.97 -10.82 -6.69
N MET A 82 8.25 -11.93 -6.59
CA MET A 82 8.72 -13.06 -5.78
C MET A 82 9.96 -13.67 -6.46
N PRO A 83 11.08 -13.89 -5.74
CA PRO A 83 12.12 -14.75 -6.27
C PRO A 83 11.47 -16.12 -6.50
N MET A 84 11.58 -16.65 -7.72
CA MET A 84 11.22 -18.04 -7.97
C MET A 84 12.22 -18.87 -7.18
N ASP A 85 11.77 -19.45 -6.07
CA ASP A 85 12.56 -20.39 -5.27
C ASP A 85 13.12 -21.45 -6.23
N SER A 86 14.43 -21.43 -6.43
CA SER A 86 15.20 -22.35 -7.30
C SER A 86 15.88 -23.39 -6.43
#